data_AF-A0A373QAV5-F1
#
_entry.id   AF-A0A373QAV5-F1
#
_cell.length_a   1.000
_cell.length_b   1.000
_cell.length_c   1.000
_cell.angle_alpha   90.00
_cell.angle_beta   90.00
_cell.angle_gamma   90.00
#
_symmetry.space_group_name_H-M   'P 1'
#
loop_
_entity.id
_entity.type
_entity.pdbx_description
1 polymer ?
#
loop_
_entity_poly.entity_id
_entity_poly.type
_entity_poly.pdbx_seq_one_letter_code
_entity_poly.pdbx_strand_id
1 'polypeptide(L)'
;MKQKWPDTPIVFVTIHKSGGRNWDVQCKLRDLSLEMCDKWGVEVVDIFKDTNLDTRDEGVMEKYIIGGAGSHPNVSACREFYIPLVSKKLNDVLSREQYTLPENINDTVDVAVFAGQSNMSGRGTASDATVCDVNAGFEYKSVSNPTTLVPIQEPFGLNEDRENGIYDYNSDGTTKRTGSMVSSVVDEYYKNTGRQLVAVSASIGGTNTTQWKNAYISDAVKRLDDTKKFLEVNGIKIGRTFVVWCQGESDGDAKTTSENYKSNTKDIFNTFKEHDAENCFMVQIGHYNYVKYSGTKDGLTGAEWDEKYGIIRTAQEELCESDNDFTLVGSFESYIADMKDRYHYNQATYNTVGKTVGENIAKYYN
;
A
#
# COMPACT_ATOMS: atom_id res chain seq x y z
N MET A 1 -4.09 -30.89 -12.05
CA MET A 1 -3.74 -29.77 -12.95
C MET A 1 -2.59 -28.97 -12.36
N LYS A 2 -2.78 -28.26 -11.24
CA LYS A 2 -1.75 -27.40 -10.63
C LYS A 2 -0.41 -28.09 -10.28
N GLN A 3 -0.42 -29.38 -9.90
CA GLN A 3 0.83 -30.15 -9.70
C GLN A 3 1.69 -30.31 -10.97
N LYS A 4 1.06 -30.32 -12.16
CA LYS A 4 1.77 -30.46 -13.44
C LYS A 4 1.96 -29.13 -14.16
N TRP A 5 1.08 -28.15 -13.89
CA TRP A 5 1.05 -26.84 -14.53
C TRP A 5 0.73 -25.77 -13.47
N PRO A 6 1.71 -25.39 -12.64
CA PRO A 6 1.49 -24.50 -11.49
C PRO A 6 1.00 -23.12 -11.94
N ASP A 7 1.59 -22.58 -13.01
CA ASP A 7 1.35 -21.20 -13.45
C ASP A 7 0.25 -21.09 -14.51
N THR A 8 -0.32 -22.21 -14.93
CA THR A 8 -1.41 -22.19 -15.92
C THR A 8 -2.71 -21.74 -15.23
N PRO A 9 -3.36 -20.67 -15.71
CA PRO A 9 -4.68 -20.28 -15.25
C PRO A 9 -5.69 -21.37 -15.56
N ILE A 10 -6.63 -21.61 -14.64
CA ILE A 10 -7.71 -22.56 -14.84
C ILE A 10 -9.01 -21.75 -14.90
N VAL A 11 -9.76 -21.95 -15.99
CA VAL A 11 -11.10 -21.37 -16.16
C VAL A 11 -12.11 -22.51 -16.20
N PHE A 12 -13.03 -22.51 -15.25
CA PHE A 12 -14.17 -23.41 -15.21
C PHE A 12 -15.34 -22.81 -15.99
N VAL A 13 -16.01 -23.61 -16.82
CA VAL A 13 -17.15 -23.18 -17.62
C VAL A 13 -18.39 -23.95 -17.16
N THR A 14 -19.40 -23.23 -16.67
CA THR A 14 -20.65 -23.88 -16.24
C THR A 14 -21.43 -24.41 -17.44
N ILE A 15 -22.29 -25.42 -17.21
CA ILE A 15 -23.26 -25.84 -18.21
C ILE A 15 -24.38 -24.78 -18.32
N HIS A 16 -24.97 -24.61 -19.50
CA HIS A 16 -26.19 -23.83 -19.68
C HIS A 16 -27.39 -24.47 -18.94
N LYS A 17 -28.54 -23.78 -18.89
CA LYS A 17 -29.78 -24.34 -18.33
C LYS A 17 -30.24 -25.51 -19.20
N SER A 18 -29.99 -26.75 -18.75
CA SER A 18 -30.11 -27.94 -19.58
C SER A 18 -31.48 -28.61 -19.42
N GLY A 19 -32.20 -28.81 -20.54
CA GLY A 19 -33.43 -29.62 -20.56
C GLY A 19 -33.19 -31.12 -20.36
N GLY A 20 -31.98 -31.62 -20.63
CA GLY A 20 -31.61 -33.02 -20.42
C GLY A 20 -31.32 -33.40 -18.95
N ARG A 21 -31.50 -32.48 -18.00
CA ARG A 21 -31.20 -32.66 -16.57
C ARG A 21 -32.33 -32.12 -15.71
N ASN A 22 -32.57 -32.75 -14.56
CA ASN A 22 -33.51 -32.24 -13.56
C ASN A 22 -33.06 -30.83 -13.09
N TRP A 23 -34.02 -29.91 -12.95
CA TRP A 23 -33.78 -28.51 -12.62
C TRP A 23 -33.12 -28.32 -11.25
N ASP A 24 -33.66 -28.95 -10.21
CA ASP A 24 -33.15 -28.78 -8.85
C ASP A 24 -31.75 -29.37 -8.72
N VAL A 25 -31.50 -30.50 -9.39
CA VAL A 25 -30.19 -31.15 -9.43
C VAL A 25 -29.15 -30.26 -10.12
N GLN A 26 -29.46 -29.69 -11.28
CA GLN A 26 -28.48 -28.85 -12.01
C GLN A 26 -28.19 -27.54 -11.25
N CYS A 27 -29.19 -26.92 -10.63
CA CYS A 27 -28.99 -25.74 -9.78
C CYS A 27 -28.04 -26.06 -8.62
N LYS A 28 -28.30 -27.16 -7.89
CA LYS A 28 -27.46 -27.58 -6.77
C LYS A 28 -26.02 -27.93 -7.18
N LEU A 29 -25.85 -28.59 -8.33
CA LEU A 29 -24.52 -28.91 -8.86
C LEU A 29 -23.76 -27.66 -9.30
N ARG A 30 -24.45 -26.67 -9.89
CA ARG A 30 -23.85 -25.37 -10.22
C ARG A 30 -23.36 -24.68 -8.95
N ASP A 31 -24.20 -24.56 -7.93
CA ASP A 31 -23.84 -23.86 -6.69
C ASP A 31 -22.63 -24.51 -6.01
N LEU A 32 -22.63 -25.85 -5.88
CA LEU A 32 -21.47 -26.60 -5.39
C LEU A 32 -20.20 -26.37 -6.22
N SER A 33 -20.33 -26.28 -7.56
CA SER A 33 -19.19 -26.02 -8.44
C SER A 33 -18.63 -24.61 -8.24
N LEU A 34 -19.50 -23.62 -8.04
CA LEU A 34 -19.09 -22.24 -7.76
C LEU A 34 -18.40 -22.12 -6.41
N GLU A 35 -18.94 -22.77 -5.37
CA GLU A 35 -18.29 -22.84 -4.04
C GLU A 35 -16.90 -23.48 -4.13
N MET A 36 -16.74 -24.55 -4.92
CA MET A 36 -15.43 -25.18 -5.14
C MET A 36 -14.47 -24.28 -5.93
N CYS A 37 -14.95 -23.57 -6.95
CA CYS A 37 -14.11 -22.66 -7.73
C CYS A 37 -13.63 -21.49 -6.89
N ASP A 38 -14.51 -20.90 -6.08
CA ASP A 38 -14.19 -19.84 -5.13
C ASP A 38 -13.13 -20.31 -4.13
N LYS A 39 -13.36 -21.46 -3.48
CA LYS A 39 -12.42 -22.08 -2.54
C LYS A 39 -11.03 -22.35 -3.14
N TRP A 40 -10.93 -22.57 -4.45
CA TRP A 40 -9.69 -22.93 -5.12
C TRP A 40 -9.11 -21.84 -6.02
N GLY A 41 -9.66 -20.62 -5.99
CA GLY A 41 -9.22 -19.51 -6.82
C GLY A 41 -9.30 -19.81 -8.34
N VAL A 42 -10.29 -20.61 -8.74
CA VAL A 42 -10.53 -20.96 -10.15
C VAL A 42 -11.48 -19.94 -10.75
N GLU A 43 -11.08 -19.34 -11.88
CA GLU A 43 -11.91 -18.39 -12.62
C GLU A 43 -13.14 -19.10 -13.21
N VAL A 44 -14.28 -18.41 -13.25
CA VAL A 44 -15.53 -19.00 -13.76
C VAL A 44 -16.06 -18.21 -14.96
N VAL A 45 -16.55 -18.97 -15.94
CA VAL A 45 -17.46 -18.50 -17.00
C VAL A 45 -18.82 -19.13 -16.76
N ASP A 46 -19.78 -18.35 -16.30
CA ASP A 46 -21.07 -18.88 -15.86
C ASP A 46 -22.12 -18.81 -16.97
N ILE A 47 -22.05 -19.74 -17.93
CA ILE A 47 -22.99 -19.84 -19.05
C ILE A 47 -24.43 -19.97 -18.56
N PHE A 48 -24.66 -20.67 -17.45
CA PHE A 48 -25.99 -20.83 -16.84
C PHE A 48 -26.64 -19.48 -16.50
N LYS A 49 -25.87 -18.57 -15.91
CA LYS A 49 -26.35 -17.28 -15.43
C LYS A 49 -26.25 -16.19 -16.50
N ASP A 50 -25.13 -16.16 -17.21
CA ASP A 50 -24.72 -15.02 -18.04
C ASP A 50 -25.19 -15.16 -19.49
N THR A 51 -25.95 -16.22 -19.80
CA THR A 51 -26.59 -16.40 -21.10
C THR A 51 -28.08 -16.71 -20.98
N ASN A 52 -28.79 -16.48 -22.08
CA ASN A 52 -30.18 -16.88 -22.24
C ASN A 52 -30.34 -18.29 -22.86
N LEU A 53 -29.27 -19.09 -22.94
CA LEU A 53 -29.36 -20.45 -23.45
C LEU A 53 -30.09 -21.36 -22.44
N ASP A 54 -31.36 -21.64 -22.74
CA ASP A 54 -32.23 -22.46 -21.91
C ASP A 54 -32.90 -23.56 -22.72
N THR A 55 -32.31 -24.76 -22.67
CA THR A 55 -32.76 -25.91 -23.48
C THR A 55 -33.88 -26.70 -22.79
N ARG A 56 -34.47 -26.16 -21.72
CA ARG A 56 -35.77 -26.64 -21.21
C ARG A 56 -36.92 -26.26 -22.15
N ASP A 57 -36.71 -25.24 -22.98
CA ASP A 57 -37.56 -24.94 -24.13
C ASP A 57 -37.23 -25.90 -25.28
N GLU A 58 -38.25 -26.59 -25.81
CA GLU A 58 -38.10 -27.60 -26.86
C GLU A 58 -37.53 -27.02 -28.17
N GLY A 59 -37.94 -25.80 -28.54
CA GLY A 59 -37.44 -25.14 -29.75
C GLY A 59 -35.98 -24.70 -29.61
N VAL A 60 -35.58 -24.24 -28.42
CA VAL A 60 -34.18 -23.94 -28.11
C VAL A 60 -33.35 -25.22 -28.08
N MET A 61 -33.85 -26.31 -27.50
CA MET A 61 -33.21 -27.64 -27.48
C MET A 61 -32.96 -28.15 -28.90
N GLU A 62 -33.99 -28.17 -29.76
CA GLU A 62 -33.89 -28.63 -31.15
C GLU A 62 -32.82 -27.85 -31.92
N LYS A 63 -32.79 -26.52 -31.72
CA LYS A 63 -31.87 -25.62 -32.43
C LYS A 63 -30.42 -25.72 -31.95
N TYR A 64 -30.18 -25.90 -30.65
CA TYR A 64 -28.87 -25.66 -30.05
C TYR A 64 -28.18 -26.89 -29.45
N ILE A 65 -28.86 -28.05 -29.37
CA ILE A 65 -28.26 -29.29 -28.89
C ILE A 65 -27.97 -30.26 -30.05
N ILE A 66 -26.91 -31.06 -29.92
CA ILE A 66 -26.54 -32.07 -30.93
C ILE A 66 -27.69 -33.05 -31.11
N GLY A 67 -28.20 -33.17 -32.33
CA GLY A 67 -29.34 -34.05 -32.63
C GLY A 67 -30.66 -33.61 -32.02
N GLY A 68 -30.75 -32.37 -31.50
CA GLY A 68 -31.96 -31.81 -30.92
C GLY A 68 -32.41 -32.44 -29.60
N ALA A 69 -31.55 -33.20 -28.93
CA ALA A 69 -31.86 -33.83 -27.65
C ALA A 69 -30.61 -34.07 -26.79
N GLY A 70 -30.76 -34.01 -25.47
CA GLY A 70 -29.69 -34.30 -24.50
C GLY A 70 -29.11 -33.05 -23.86
N SER A 71 -27.78 -32.98 -23.71
CA SER A 71 -27.11 -31.90 -22.95
C SER A 71 -25.88 -31.30 -23.63
N HIS A 72 -25.48 -31.83 -24.79
CA HIS A 72 -24.27 -31.38 -25.47
C HIS A 72 -24.58 -30.27 -26.48
N PRO A 73 -24.04 -29.05 -26.29
CA PRO A 73 -24.26 -27.95 -27.23
C PRO A 73 -23.69 -28.28 -28.61
N ASN A 74 -24.42 -27.90 -29.66
CA ASN A 74 -23.93 -27.97 -31.03
C ASN A 74 -23.06 -26.74 -31.37
N VAL A 75 -22.53 -26.70 -32.59
CA VAL A 75 -21.64 -25.62 -33.04
C VAL A 75 -22.31 -24.24 -32.96
N SER A 76 -23.60 -24.15 -33.28
CA SER A 76 -24.35 -22.89 -33.20
C SER A 76 -24.42 -22.39 -31.75
N ALA A 77 -24.72 -23.27 -30.80
CA ALA A 77 -24.77 -22.91 -29.39
C ALA A 77 -23.41 -22.50 -28.86
N CYS A 78 -22.34 -23.22 -29.26
CA CYS A 78 -20.98 -22.87 -28.91
C CYS A 78 -20.61 -21.47 -29.43
N ARG A 79 -20.91 -21.16 -30.70
CA ARG A 79 -20.59 -19.86 -31.31
C ARG A 79 -21.36 -18.71 -30.69
N GLU A 80 -22.63 -18.92 -30.38
CA GLU A 80 -23.52 -17.85 -29.92
C GLU A 80 -23.38 -17.58 -28.42
N PHE A 81 -23.23 -18.62 -27.60
CA PHE A 81 -23.32 -18.49 -26.13
C PHE A 81 -22.00 -18.77 -25.41
N TYR A 82 -21.22 -19.75 -25.85
CA TYR A 82 -20.01 -20.17 -25.12
C TYR A 82 -18.78 -19.35 -25.52
N ILE A 83 -18.45 -19.32 -26.81
CA ILE A 83 -17.23 -18.71 -27.33
C ILE A 83 -17.08 -17.25 -26.92
N PRO A 84 -18.10 -16.37 -26.98
CA PRO A 84 -17.94 -14.97 -26.60
C PRO A 84 -17.54 -14.79 -25.14
N LEU A 85 -18.20 -15.50 -24.21
CA LEU A 85 -17.92 -15.40 -22.79
C LEU A 85 -16.58 -16.07 -22.41
N VAL A 86 -16.30 -17.25 -22.97
CA VAL A 86 -15.05 -17.96 -22.72
C VAL A 86 -13.86 -17.18 -23.27
N SER A 87 -13.94 -16.65 -24.50
CA SER A 87 -12.86 -15.88 -25.10
C SER A 87 -12.61 -14.58 -24.34
N LYS A 88 -13.68 -13.89 -23.93
CA LYS A 88 -13.57 -12.69 -23.08
C LYS A 88 -12.83 -13.02 -21.79
N LYS A 89 -13.26 -14.05 -21.05
CA LYS A 89 -12.61 -14.44 -19.80
C LYS A 89 -11.16 -14.88 -20.00
N LEU A 90 -10.87 -15.65 -21.05
CA LEU A 90 -9.50 -16.04 -21.36
C LEU A 90 -8.63 -14.83 -21.67
N ASN A 91 -9.11 -13.88 -22.47
CA ASN A 91 -8.40 -12.63 -22.71
C ASN A 91 -8.17 -11.87 -21.40
N ASP A 92 -9.21 -11.69 -20.58
CA ASP A 92 -9.12 -11.00 -19.28
C ASP A 92 -8.14 -11.68 -18.31
N VAL A 93 -7.95 -13.00 -18.41
CA VAL A 93 -7.02 -13.77 -17.57
C VAL A 93 -5.60 -13.73 -18.12
N LEU A 94 -5.44 -13.86 -19.44
CA LEU A 94 -4.13 -13.89 -20.11
C LEU A 94 -3.53 -12.49 -20.28
N SER A 95 -4.35 -11.44 -20.25
CA SER A 95 -3.91 -10.04 -20.29
C SER A 95 -3.57 -9.48 -18.91
N ARG A 96 -3.73 -10.26 -17.82
CA ARG A 96 -3.28 -9.84 -16.50
C ARG A 96 -1.77 -9.73 -16.54
N GLU A 97 -1.24 -8.60 -16.08
CA GLU A 97 0.19 -8.42 -15.98
C GLU A 97 0.80 -9.53 -15.12
N GLN A 98 1.82 -10.20 -15.63
CA GLN A 98 2.54 -11.20 -14.87
C GLN A 98 3.42 -10.48 -13.86
N TYR A 99 3.20 -10.81 -12.59
CA TYR A 99 4.05 -10.31 -11.52
C TYR A 99 5.43 -10.96 -11.61
N THR A 100 6.49 -10.16 -11.70
CA THR A 100 7.86 -10.66 -11.56
C THR A 100 8.33 -10.41 -10.14
N LEU A 101 8.50 -11.46 -9.35
CA LEU A 101 9.02 -11.33 -7.99
C LEU A 101 10.56 -11.30 -8.01
N PRO A 102 11.21 -10.52 -7.13
CA PRO A 102 12.64 -10.65 -6.87
C PRO A 102 12.99 -12.08 -6.44
N GLU A 103 14.10 -12.63 -6.93
CA GLU A 103 14.52 -14.01 -6.60
C GLU A 103 14.79 -14.23 -5.10
N ASN A 104 15.09 -13.15 -4.37
CA ASN A 104 15.45 -13.17 -2.96
C ASN A 104 14.32 -12.70 -2.03
N ILE A 105 13.07 -12.62 -2.50
CA ILE A 105 11.92 -12.38 -1.63
C ILE A 105 11.64 -13.61 -0.75
N ASN A 106 11.39 -13.40 0.53
CA ASN A 106 11.01 -14.44 1.46
C ASN A 106 9.51 -14.78 1.34
N ASP A 107 9.15 -16.02 1.67
CA ASP A 107 7.74 -16.49 1.74
C ASP A 107 6.91 -15.73 2.80
N THR A 108 7.56 -14.98 3.69
CA THR A 108 6.91 -14.14 4.71
C THR A 108 7.67 -12.84 4.89
N VAL A 109 6.95 -11.72 4.81
CA VAL A 109 7.49 -10.36 4.92
C VAL A 109 6.64 -9.52 5.87
N ASP A 110 7.21 -8.44 6.38
CA ASP A 110 6.43 -7.40 7.06
C ASP A 110 6.15 -6.25 6.08
N VAL A 111 5.12 -5.45 6.35
CA VAL A 111 4.70 -4.31 5.53
C VAL A 111 4.78 -3.03 6.36
N ALA A 112 5.44 -2.00 5.82
CA ALA A 112 5.51 -0.68 6.42
C ALA A 112 5.01 0.40 5.45
N VAL A 113 4.05 1.20 5.90
CA VAL A 113 3.67 2.44 5.20
C VAL A 113 4.48 3.60 5.77
N PHE A 114 5.29 4.24 4.93
CA PHE A 114 6.08 5.41 5.29
C PHE A 114 5.29 6.68 4.95
N ALA A 115 4.64 7.24 5.97
CA ALA A 115 3.67 8.30 5.83
C ALA A 115 4.02 9.59 6.56
N GLY A 116 3.46 10.71 6.08
CA GLY A 116 3.67 12.03 6.65
C GLY A 116 4.18 13.04 5.62
N GLN A 117 4.98 14.02 6.03
CA GLN A 117 5.32 15.15 5.16
C GLN A 117 6.71 15.08 4.52
N SER A 118 7.34 16.23 4.28
CA SER A 118 8.60 16.37 3.55
C SER A 118 9.79 15.68 4.22
N ASN A 119 9.85 15.62 5.55
CA ASN A 119 10.91 14.88 6.26
C ASN A 119 10.74 13.35 6.13
N MET A 120 9.51 12.84 5.95
CA MET A 120 9.30 11.45 5.50
C MET A 120 9.65 11.26 4.02
N SER A 121 9.20 12.20 3.17
CA SER A 121 9.41 12.14 1.71
C SER A 121 10.89 12.24 1.30
N GLY A 122 11.74 12.72 2.20
CA GLY A 122 13.14 12.98 1.96
C GLY A 122 13.38 14.33 1.29
N ARG A 123 14.21 15.15 1.93
CA ARG A 123 14.80 16.37 1.36
C ARG A 123 16.33 16.34 1.44
N GLY A 124 16.95 15.21 1.75
CA GLY A 124 18.40 15.09 1.82
C GLY A 124 19.06 14.92 0.44
N THR A 125 20.20 14.26 0.42
CA THR A 125 20.99 13.99 -0.78
C THR A 125 20.94 12.49 -1.04
N ALA A 126 20.22 12.05 -2.08
CA ALA A 126 19.98 10.62 -2.32
C ALA A 126 21.27 9.79 -2.49
N SER A 127 22.33 10.36 -3.07
CA SER A 127 23.63 9.68 -3.22
C SER A 127 24.36 9.40 -1.91
N ASP A 128 23.99 10.12 -0.85
CA ASP A 128 24.63 10.03 0.47
C ASP A 128 23.80 9.17 1.44
N ALA A 129 22.69 8.60 0.96
CA ALA A 129 21.80 7.78 1.75
C ALA A 129 22.40 6.39 2.02
N THR A 130 21.89 5.71 3.05
CA THR A 130 22.26 4.32 3.33
C THR A 130 21.98 3.45 2.12
N VAL A 131 22.98 2.66 1.70
CA VAL A 131 22.76 1.57 0.74
C VAL A 131 22.19 0.39 1.52
N CYS A 132 20.95 0.04 1.22
CA CYS A 132 20.23 -1.05 1.87
C CYS A 132 20.81 -2.41 1.42
N ASP A 133 20.92 -3.38 2.33
CA ASP A 133 21.19 -4.77 1.94
C ASP A 133 20.12 -5.23 0.94
N VAL A 134 20.53 -5.93 -0.12
CA VAL A 134 19.60 -6.41 -1.17
C VAL A 134 18.52 -7.34 -0.61
N ASN A 135 18.76 -7.95 0.54
CA ASN A 135 17.82 -8.83 1.24
C ASN A 135 17.03 -8.13 2.34
N ALA A 136 17.24 -6.84 2.61
CA ALA A 136 16.58 -6.15 3.71
C ALA A 136 15.10 -5.84 3.43
N GLY A 137 14.77 -5.55 2.18
CA GLY A 137 13.40 -5.22 1.83
C GLY A 137 13.26 -4.69 0.41
N PHE A 138 12.02 -4.36 0.08
CA PHE A 138 11.64 -3.89 -1.24
C PHE A 138 10.60 -2.77 -1.15
N GLU A 139 10.62 -1.84 -2.10
CA GLU A 139 9.52 -0.91 -2.31
C GLU A 139 8.45 -1.58 -3.17
N TYR A 140 7.20 -1.51 -2.72
CA TYR A 140 6.06 -1.76 -3.59
C TYR A 140 5.56 -0.44 -4.17
N LYS A 141 5.49 -0.38 -5.51
CA LYS A 141 5.12 0.82 -6.26
C LYS A 141 3.66 0.73 -6.74
N SER A 142 2.73 1.09 -5.86
CA SER A 142 1.27 1.07 -6.11
C SER A 142 0.83 1.87 -7.33
N VAL A 143 1.58 2.90 -7.75
CA VAL A 143 1.21 3.73 -8.91
C VAL A 143 2.02 3.36 -10.15
N SER A 144 3.34 3.41 -10.06
CA SER A 144 4.22 3.42 -11.23
C SER A 144 4.70 2.03 -11.65
N ASN A 145 4.68 1.06 -10.74
CA ASN A 145 5.10 -0.30 -11.05
C ASN A 145 4.40 -1.34 -10.12
N PRO A 146 3.07 -1.48 -10.22
CA PRO A 146 2.27 -2.29 -9.28
C PRO A 146 2.42 -3.80 -9.53
N THR A 147 3.30 -4.21 -10.46
CA THR A 147 3.46 -5.59 -10.89
C THR A 147 4.72 -6.25 -10.35
N THR A 148 5.48 -5.57 -9.51
CA THR A 148 6.71 -6.13 -8.95
C THR A 148 7.08 -5.43 -7.66
N LEU A 149 8.12 -5.94 -7.02
CA LEU A 149 8.82 -5.32 -5.91
C LEU A 149 10.17 -4.85 -6.42
N VAL A 150 10.55 -3.62 -6.08
CA VAL A 150 11.86 -3.07 -6.47
C VAL A 150 12.77 -2.96 -5.24
N PRO A 151 14.09 -3.14 -5.37
CA PRO A 151 15.00 -2.95 -4.24
C PRO A 151 14.84 -1.56 -3.62
N ILE A 152 15.01 -1.45 -2.31
CA ILE A 152 14.96 -0.16 -1.61
C ILE A 152 16.11 0.72 -2.09
N GLN A 153 15.76 1.90 -2.61
CA GLN A 153 16.72 2.89 -3.07
C GLN A 153 16.13 4.30 -2.89
N GLU A 154 17.01 5.27 -2.57
CA GLU A 154 16.64 6.68 -2.59
C GLU A 154 16.80 7.28 -4.01
N PRO A 155 15.90 8.17 -4.48
CA PRO A 155 14.74 8.67 -3.75
C PRO A 155 13.60 7.65 -3.60
N PHE A 156 13.23 7.37 -2.35
CA PHE A 156 12.13 6.46 -2.07
C PHE A 156 10.79 7.09 -2.47
N GLY A 157 9.89 6.30 -3.08
CA GLY A 157 8.60 6.80 -3.57
C GLY A 157 8.68 7.58 -4.88
N LEU A 158 9.79 7.49 -5.63
CA LEU A 158 9.90 8.14 -6.93
C LEU A 158 8.81 7.62 -7.89
N ASN A 159 8.13 8.54 -8.56
CA ASN A 159 7.00 8.29 -9.48
C ASN A 159 5.74 7.71 -8.83
N GLU A 160 5.67 7.64 -7.50
CA GLU A 160 4.50 7.17 -6.77
C GLU A 160 3.45 8.27 -6.55
N ASP A 161 3.32 9.19 -7.50
CA ASP A 161 2.45 10.35 -7.37
C ASP A 161 1.13 10.13 -8.12
N ARG A 162 0.01 10.45 -7.49
CA ARG A 162 -1.34 10.26 -8.04
C ARG A 162 -2.08 11.58 -8.10
N GLU A 163 -2.64 11.91 -9.26
CA GLU A 163 -3.51 13.08 -9.41
C GLU A 163 -4.69 12.98 -8.43
N ASN A 164 -5.01 14.09 -7.75
CA ASN A 164 -6.01 14.14 -6.67
C ASN A 164 -5.71 13.24 -5.45
N GLY A 165 -4.47 12.77 -5.32
CA GLY A 165 -3.99 12.02 -4.16
C GLY A 165 -2.67 12.59 -3.64
N ILE A 166 -1.79 11.71 -3.19
CA ILE A 166 -0.43 12.05 -2.77
C ILE A 166 0.38 12.41 -4.03
N TYR A 167 0.80 13.67 -4.13
CA TYR A 167 1.50 14.23 -5.29
C TYR A 167 2.56 15.27 -4.84
N ASP A 168 3.84 14.91 -4.85
CA ASP A 168 4.95 15.70 -4.28
C ASP A 168 5.93 16.20 -5.36
N TYR A 169 5.44 17.07 -6.23
CA TYR A 169 6.22 17.71 -7.31
C TYR A 169 6.45 19.20 -7.09
N ASN A 170 7.53 19.71 -7.68
CA ASN A 170 7.78 21.13 -7.92
C ASN A 170 6.87 21.64 -9.05
N SER A 171 6.71 22.97 -9.11
CA SER A 171 5.91 23.62 -10.15
C SER A 171 6.45 23.41 -11.57
N ASP A 172 7.72 23.03 -11.71
CA ASP A 172 8.36 22.72 -13.00
C ASP A 172 8.22 21.23 -13.41
N GLY A 173 7.48 20.44 -12.64
CA GLY A 173 7.27 19.01 -12.91
C GLY A 173 8.43 18.11 -12.48
N THR A 174 9.40 18.62 -11.72
CA THR A 174 10.44 17.77 -11.09
C THR A 174 10.00 17.27 -9.72
N THR A 175 10.42 16.07 -9.34
CA THR A 175 10.08 15.51 -8.02
C THR A 175 10.68 16.34 -6.88
N LYS A 176 9.96 16.47 -5.76
CA LYS A 176 10.51 17.00 -4.51
C LYS A 176 11.21 15.93 -3.67
N ARG A 177 11.02 14.65 -4.01
CA ARG A 177 11.62 13.52 -3.29
C ARG A 177 13.10 13.41 -3.64
N THR A 178 13.91 13.24 -2.61
CA THR A 178 15.37 13.12 -2.73
C THR A 178 15.83 12.06 -1.72
N GLY A 179 16.94 12.26 -0.99
CA GLY A 179 17.33 11.29 0.03
C GLY A 179 16.43 11.39 1.27
N SER A 180 15.90 10.26 1.70
CA SER A 180 15.08 10.12 2.91
C SER A 180 15.77 9.27 3.98
N MET A 181 15.06 8.96 5.06
CA MET A 181 15.52 8.02 6.11
C MET A 181 15.14 6.57 5.82
N VAL A 182 14.30 6.31 4.82
CA VAL A 182 13.62 5.01 4.62
C VAL A 182 14.63 3.89 4.38
N SER A 183 15.62 4.12 3.53
CA SER A 183 16.70 3.15 3.30
C SER A 183 17.41 2.72 4.58
N SER A 184 17.72 3.65 5.48
CA SER A 184 18.32 3.36 6.78
C SER A 184 17.37 2.63 7.74
N VAL A 185 16.08 2.98 7.74
CA VAL A 185 15.06 2.27 8.55
C VAL A 185 14.95 0.81 8.15
N VAL A 186 14.81 0.55 6.84
CA VAL A 186 14.63 -0.82 6.32
C VAL A 186 15.88 -1.66 6.58
N ASP A 187 17.05 -1.12 6.27
CA ASP A 187 18.33 -1.80 6.46
C ASP A 187 18.56 -2.18 7.93
N GLU A 188 18.29 -1.25 8.85
CA GLU A 188 18.50 -1.48 10.26
C GLU A 188 17.43 -2.38 10.89
N TYR A 189 16.17 -2.29 10.46
CA TYR A 189 15.12 -3.23 10.85
C TYR A 189 15.50 -4.67 10.46
N TYR A 190 16.00 -4.87 9.24
CA TYR A 190 16.43 -6.18 8.76
C TYR A 190 17.61 -6.72 9.58
N LYS A 191 18.65 -5.91 9.84
CA LYS A 191 19.81 -6.35 10.66
C LYS A 191 19.40 -6.86 12.04
N ASN A 192 18.39 -6.25 12.65
CA ASN A 192 17.96 -6.56 14.01
C ASN A 192 16.89 -7.65 14.11
N THR A 193 16.19 -7.98 13.01
CA THR A 193 15.09 -8.96 13.01
C THR A 193 15.28 -10.14 12.06
N GLY A 194 16.11 -9.98 11.03
CA GLY A 194 16.20 -10.90 9.88
C GLY A 194 14.96 -10.92 8.99
N ARG A 195 13.98 -10.02 9.21
CA ARG A 195 12.71 -9.99 8.48
C ARG A 195 12.76 -8.95 7.37
N GLN A 196 12.33 -9.36 6.18
CA GLN A 196 12.21 -8.47 5.03
C GLN A 196 11.05 -7.51 5.22
N LEU A 197 11.27 -6.25 4.84
CA LEU A 197 10.25 -5.21 4.89
C LEU A 197 9.81 -4.80 3.48
N VAL A 198 8.52 -4.93 3.17
CA VAL A 198 7.91 -4.31 1.99
C VAL A 198 7.46 -2.91 2.37
N ALA A 199 8.18 -1.91 1.86
CA ALA A 199 7.97 -0.50 2.14
C ALA A 199 7.03 0.14 1.11
N VAL A 200 6.08 0.94 1.61
CA VAL A 200 5.06 1.62 0.81
C VAL A 200 5.19 3.13 1.02
N SER A 201 5.42 3.87 -0.06
CA SER A 201 5.52 5.33 0.02
C SER A 201 4.14 5.98 0.10
N ALA A 202 3.91 6.78 1.14
CA ALA A 202 2.69 7.56 1.30
C ALA A 202 2.99 8.90 1.98
N SER A 203 3.82 9.76 1.39
CA SER A 203 4.21 11.04 2.01
C SER A 203 4.09 12.23 1.05
N ILE A 204 3.77 13.43 1.56
CA ILE A 204 3.62 14.66 0.76
C ILE A 204 4.05 15.91 1.54
N GLY A 205 4.97 16.68 0.97
CA GLY A 205 5.52 17.87 1.63
C GLY A 205 4.54 19.03 1.83
N GLY A 206 4.70 19.77 2.92
CA GLY A 206 3.94 21.00 3.19
C GLY A 206 2.47 20.77 3.57
N THR A 207 2.19 19.63 4.20
CA THR A 207 0.83 19.22 4.56
C THR A 207 0.68 19.06 6.08
N ASN A 208 -0.44 19.52 6.61
CA ASN A 208 -0.80 19.35 8.03
C ASN A 208 -1.74 18.16 8.25
N THR A 209 -1.95 17.77 9.51
CA THR A 209 -2.82 16.64 9.89
C THR A 209 -4.26 16.77 9.40
N THR A 210 -4.79 18.00 9.29
CA THR A 210 -6.16 18.24 8.78
C THR A 210 -6.25 17.90 7.29
N GLN A 211 -5.25 18.30 6.50
CA GLN A 211 -5.18 17.95 5.08
C GLN A 211 -5.01 16.43 4.90
N TRP A 212 -4.15 15.79 5.71
CA TRP A 212 -3.97 14.34 5.71
C TRP A 212 -5.28 13.59 5.91
N LYS A 213 -6.01 13.94 6.98
CA LYS A 213 -7.29 13.32 7.32
C LYS A 213 -8.33 13.47 6.21
N ASN A 214 -8.37 14.64 5.56
CA ASN A 214 -9.44 14.96 4.61
C ASN A 214 -9.12 14.59 3.15
N ALA A 215 -7.85 14.54 2.76
CA ALA A 215 -7.45 14.45 1.36
C ALA A 215 -6.50 13.29 1.03
N TYR A 216 -5.63 12.86 1.94
CA TYR A 216 -4.51 11.97 1.60
C TYR A 216 -4.61 10.57 2.20
N ILE A 217 -5.34 10.41 3.31
CA ILE A 217 -5.46 9.11 3.98
C ILE A 217 -6.07 8.04 3.07
N SER A 218 -7.05 8.40 2.23
CA SER A 218 -7.68 7.46 1.30
C SER A 218 -6.70 6.91 0.25
N ASP A 219 -5.77 7.74 -0.25
CA ASP A 219 -4.70 7.27 -1.14
C ASP A 219 -3.71 6.38 -0.38
N ALA A 220 -3.32 6.78 0.83
CA ALA A 220 -2.36 6.01 1.62
C ALA A 220 -2.87 4.61 1.98
N VAL A 221 -4.13 4.45 2.41
CA VAL A 221 -4.71 3.12 2.68
C VAL A 221 -4.92 2.33 1.40
N LYS A 222 -5.26 2.98 0.28
CA LYS A 222 -5.32 2.29 -1.01
C LYS A 222 -3.96 1.69 -1.40
N ARG A 223 -2.85 2.39 -1.16
CA ARG A 223 -1.50 1.86 -1.43
C ARG A 223 -1.19 0.66 -0.54
N LEU A 224 -1.60 0.70 0.72
CA LEU A 224 -1.49 -0.44 1.63
C LEU A 224 -2.31 -1.63 1.11
N ASP A 225 -3.58 -1.44 0.75
CA ASP A 225 -4.43 -2.50 0.21
C ASP A 225 -3.90 -3.10 -1.08
N ASP A 226 -3.41 -2.25 -2.00
CA ASP A 226 -2.79 -2.71 -3.23
C ASP A 226 -1.55 -3.57 -2.93
N THR A 227 -0.76 -3.20 -1.93
CA THR A 227 0.41 -3.98 -1.48
C THR A 227 -0.03 -5.33 -0.93
N LYS A 228 -1.02 -5.34 -0.03
CA LYS A 228 -1.52 -6.58 0.58
C LYS A 228 -2.07 -7.54 -0.47
N LYS A 229 -2.87 -7.01 -1.39
CA LYS A 229 -3.40 -7.76 -2.52
C LYS A 229 -2.30 -8.32 -3.41
N PHE A 230 -1.29 -7.52 -3.74
CA PHE A 230 -0.14 -7.97 -4.51
C PHE A 230 0.60 -9.13 -3.83
N LEU A 231 0.85 -9.04 -2.52
CA LEU A 231 1.54 -10.09 -1.77
C LEU A 231 0.70 -11.37 -1.72
N GLU A 232 -0.61 -11.26 -1.48
CA GLU A 232 -1.53 -12.38 -1.42
C GLU A 232 -1.61 -13.15 -2.75
N VAL A 233 -1.82 -12.45 -3.88
CA VAL A 233 -1.92 -13.11 -5.20
C VAL A 233 -0.61 -13.78 -5.63
N ASN A 234 0.50 -13.35 -5.06
CA ASN A 234 1.83 -13.92 -5.27
C ASN A 234 2.24 -14.96 -4.21
N GLY A 235 1.32 -15.32 -3.29
CA GLY A 235 1.56 -16.36 -2.29
C GLY A 235 2.53 -15.96 -1.18
N ILE A 236 2.84 -14.67 -1.02
CA ILE A 236 3.72 -14.15 0.04
C ILE A 236 2.86 -13.85 1.27
N LYS A 237 3.25 -14.41 2.42
CA LYS A 237 2.53 -14.18 3.68
C LYS A 237 2.92 -12.84 4.29
N ILE A 238 1.94 -12.13 4.82
CA ILE A 238 2.17 -10.92 5.60
C ILE A 238 2.31 -11.32 7.06
N GLY A 239 3.44 -10.95 7.65
CA GLY A 239 3.71 -11.15 9.06
C GLY A 239 3.13 -10.02 9.90
N ARG A 240 3.66 -8.80 9.70
CA ARG A 240 3.22 -7.59 10.38
C ARG A 240 2.83 -6.50 9.41
N THR A 241 1.90 -5.64 9.80
CA THR A 241 1.60 -4.40 9.08
C THR A 241 1.69 -3.22 10.05
N PHE A 242 2.48 -2.19 9.72
CA PHE A 242 2.60 -0.99 10.55
C PHE A 242 2.81 0.27 9.73
N VAL A 243 2.66 1.43 10.40
CA VAL A 243 2.88 2.75 9.81
C VAL A 243 4.08 3.39 10.48
N VAL A 244 4.99 3.97 9.69
CA VAL A 244 6.02 4.89 10.18
C VAL A 244 5.56 6.30 9.83
N TRP A 245 5.31 7.12 10.84
CA TRP A 245 4.70 8.44 10.70
C TRP A 245 5.68 9.56 11.07
N CYS A 246 6.03 10.41 10.11
CA CYS A 246 6.86 11.60 10.34
C CYS A 246 6.18 12.85 9.76
N GLN A 247 5.47 13.57 10.63
CA GLN A 247 4.67 14.73 10.28
C GLN A 247 4.43 15.65 11.47
N GLY A 248 4.29 16.96 11.23
CA GLY A 248 3.82 17.91 12.23
C GLY A 248 4.33 19.34 12.05
N GLU A 249 5.33 19.56 11.20
CA GLU A 249 5.94 20.88 11.03
C GLU A 249 4.93 21.88 10.43
N SER A 250 4.09 21.42 9.49
CA SER A 250 3.02 22.26 8.95
C SER A 250 1.89 22.52 9.95
N ASP A 251 1.70 21.66 10.96
CA ASP A 251 0.80 21.92 12.09
C ASP A 251 1.38 22.98 13.03
N GLY A 252 2.71 22.96 13.26
CA GLY A 252 3.42 24.03 13.96
C GLY A 252 3.26 25.38 13.25
N ASP A 253 3.47 25.41 11.93
CA ASP A 253 3.24 26.61 11.11
C ASP A 253 1.77 27.09 11.14
N ALA A 254 0.82 26.15 11.18
CA ALA A 254 -0.62 26.45 11.27
C ALA A 254 -1.08 26.82 12.69
N LYS A 255 -0.19 26.75 13.70
CA LYS A 255 -0.50 26.95 15.12
C LYS A 255 -1.61 26.00 15.59
N THR A 256 -1.62 24.77 15.08
CA THR A 256 -2.54 23.72 15.51
C THR A 256 -2.38 23.46 17.00
N THR A 257 -3.48 23.26 17.72
CA THR A 257 -3.43 22.93 19.16
C THR A 257 -3.02 21.47 19.37
N SER A 258 -2.47 21.15 20.56
CA SER A 258 -2.12 19.77 20.93
C SER A 258 -3.31 18.81 20.77
N GLU A 259 -4.51 19.24 21.20
CA GLU A 259 -5.73 18.44 21.12
C GLU A 259 -6.11 18.13 19.67
N ASN A 260 -6.06 19.12 18.78
CA ASN A 260 -6.41 18.94 17.38
C ASN A 260 -5.38 18.06 16.66
N TYR A 261 -4.09 18.26 16.93
CA TYR A 261 -3.03 17.42 16.37
C TYR A 261 -3.22 15.96 16.78
N LYS A 262 -3.39 15.69 18.09
CA LYS A 262 -3.63 14.34 18.62
C LYS A 262 -4.88 13.71 18.04
N SER A 263 -6.01 14.45 18.02
CA SER A 263 -7.27 13.94 17.47
C SER A 263 -7.15 13.58 15.99
N ASN A 264 -6.56 14.46 15.17
CA ASN A 264 -6.41 14.18 13.74
C ASN A 264 -5.47 13.00 13.50
N THR A 265 -4.37 12.91 14.25
CA THR A 265 -3.41 11.80 14.12
C THR A 265 -4.05 10.46 14.49
N LYS A 266 -4.89 10.43 15.55
CA LYS A 266 -5.70 9.27 15.91
C LYS A 266 -6.69 8.89 14.82
N ASP A 267 -7.44 9.85 14.27
CA ASP A 267 -8.39 9.59 13.18
C ASP A 267 -7.69 8.98 11.96
N ILE A 268 -6.53 9.53 11.57
CA ILE A 268 -5.71 9.05 10.45
C ILE A 268 -5.27 7.60 10.71
N PHE A 269 -4.74 7.30 11.89
CA PHE A 269 -4.28 5.94 12.20
C PHE A 269 -5.44 4.95 12.32
N ASN A 270 -6.59 5.37 12.85
CA ASN A 270 -7.79 4.53 12.88
C ASN A 270 -8.18 4.04 11.48
N THR A 271 -8.05 4.89 10.45
CA THR A 271 -8.27 4.46 9.06
C THR A 271 -7.22 3.43 8.61
N PHE A 272 -5.94 3.54 9.00
CA PHE A 272 -4.97 2.47 8.71
C PHE A 272 -5.28 1.18 9.49
N LYS A 273 -5.78 1.29 10.71
CA LYS A 273 -6.13 0.15 11.57
C LYS A 273 -7.34 -0.64 11.05
N GLU A 274 -8.30 0.04 10.44
CA GLU A 274 -9.38 -0.59 9.66
C GLU A 274 -8.85 -1.45 8.50
N HIS A 275 -7.60 -1.18 8.06
CA HIS A 275 -6.86 -1.91 7.04
C HIS A 275 -5.69 -2.70 7.66
N ASP A 276 -5.91 -3.28 8.84
CA ASP A 276 -5.01 -4.14 9.64
C ASP A 276 -3.62 -3.60 9.97
N ALA A 277 -3.40 -2.28 9.99
CA ALA A 277 -2.18 -1.74 10.60
C ALA A 277 -2.22 -1.93 12.13
N GLU A 278 -1.15 -2.49 12.69
CA GLU A 278 -1.07 -2.87 14.11
C GLU A 278 -0.57 -1.74 15.00
N ASN A 279 0.36 -0.91 14.52
CA ASN A 279 0.97 0.16 15.30
C ASN A 279 1.37 1.36 14.42
N CYS A 280 1.35 2.55 15.02
CA CYS A 280 1.87 3.78 14.45
C CYS A 280 3.20 4.14 15.12
N PHE A 281 4.29 3.90 14.41
CA PHE A 281 5.63 4.27 14.84
C PHE A 281 5.91 5.74 14.50
N MET A 282 5.82 6.58 15.53
CA MET A 282 5.97 8.02 15.47
C MET A 282 7.45 8.41 15.40
N VAL A 283 7.80 9.25 14.42
CA VAL A 283 9.09 9.96 14.36
C VAL A 283 8.81 11.42 14.72
N GLN A 284 9.24 11.83 15.90
CA GLN A 284 8.99 13.18 16.41
C GLN A 284 9.66 14.22 15.51
N ILE A 285 8.93 15.30 15.21
CA ILE A 285 9.47 16.41 14.42
C ILE A 285 10.58 17.11 15.20
N GLY A 286 11.43 17.85 14.50
CA GLY A 286 12.43 18.68 15.17
C GLY A 286 11.98 20.13 15.31
N HIS A 287 12.95 21.02 15.20
CA HIS A 287 12.71 22.45 15.36
C HIS A 287 12.34 23.14 14.04
N TYR A 288 11.67 24.28 14.13
CA TYR A 288 11.89 25.34 13.15
C TYR A 288 13.33 25.84 13.33
N ASN A 289 14.09 26.05 12.25
CA ASN A 289 15.50 26.47 12.36
C ASN A 289 15.64 27.93 12.84
N TYR A 290 15.33 28.18 14.11
CA TYR A 290 15.33 29.50 14.73
C TYR A 290 16.74 30.07 14.90
N VAL A 291 17.77 29.22 14.85
CA VAL A 291 19.19 29.64 14.90
C VAL A 291 19.57 30.36 13.60
N LYS A 292 19.25 29.79 12.44
CA LYS A 292 19.57 30.37 11.13
C LYS A 292 18.53 31.37 10.64
N TYR A 293 17.27 31.20 11.05
CA TYR A 293 16.14 32.03 10.65
C TYR A 293 15.50 32.73 11.86
N SER A 294 16.33 33.47 12.60
CA SER A 294 15.96 34.19 13.84
C SER A 294 15.07 35.42 13.63
N GLY A 295 14.94 35.88 12.39
CA GLY A 295 14.12 37.03 12.02
C GLY A 295 12.63 36.83 12.29
N THR A 296 11.84 37.88 12.01
CA THR A 296 10.41 37.88 12.30
C THR A 296 9.59 37.15 11.24
N LYS A 297 8.74 36.21 11.65
CA LYS A 297 7.68 35.55 10.85
C LYS A 297 6.33 35.81 11.53
N ASP A 298 5.40 36.44 10.83
CA ASP A 298 4.08 36.84 11.34
C ASP A 298 4.12 37.56 12.71
N GLY A 299 5.08 38.45 12.89
CA GLY A 299 5.25 39.23 14.13
C GLY A 299 5.97 38.49 15.26
N LEU A 300 6.38 37.23 15.07
CA LEU A 300 7.13 36.43 16.05
C LEU A 300 8.59 36.27 15.63
N THR A 301 9.52 36.30 16.59
CA THR A 301 10.91 35.88 16.36
C THR A 301 10.98 34.40 15.99
N GLY A 302 12.11 33.96 15.41
CA GLY A 302 12.29 32.54 15.09
C GLY A 302 12.11 31.62 16.31
N ALA A 303 12.56 32.04 17.50
CA ALA A 303 12.41 31.27 18.73
C ALA A 303 10.95 31.17 19.17
N GLU A 304 10.21 32.29 19.15
CA GLU A 304 8.76 32.30 19.44
C GLU A 304 7.96 31.51 18.39
N TRP A 305 8.47 31.42 17.16
CA TRP A 305 7.88 30.55 16.13
C TRP A 305 8.11 29.07 16.44
N ASP A 306 9.32 28.69 16.87
CA ASP A 306 9.64 27.31 17.26
C ASP A 306 8.84 26.81 18.46
N GLU A 307 8.39 27.70 19.35
CA GLU A 307 7.45 27.31 20.43
C GLU A 307 6.20 26.62 19.89
N LYS A 308 5.75 26.95 18.66
CA LYS A 308 4.61 26.28 18.02
C LYS A 308 4.95 24.86 17.56
N TYR A 309 6.20 24.62 17.20
CA TYR A 309 6.72 23.28 16.90
C TYR A 309 6.87 22.48 18.20
N GLY A 310 7.28 23.14 19.29
CA GLY A 310 7.33 22.54 20.63
C GLY A 310 5.99 21.99 21.11
N ILE A 311 4.88 22.72 20.88
CA ILE A 311 3.52 22.23 21.17
C ILE A 311 3.24 20.91 20.45
N ILE A 312 3.66 20.78 19.19
CA ILE A 312 3.45 19.56 18.40
C ILE A 312 4.37 18.43 18.88
N ARG A 313 5.64 18.71 19.22
CA ARG A 313 6.56 17.71 19.80
C ARG A 313 6.02 17.11 21.10
N THR A 314 5.53 17.96 22.02
CA THR A 314 4.89 17.50 23.27
C THR A 314 3.61 16.71 22.97
N ALA A 315 2.81 17.14 22.00
CA ALA A 315 1.61 16.39 21.61
C ALA A 315 1.94 14.99 21.05
N GLN A 316 3.06 14.83 20.33
CA GLN A 316 3.56 13.54 19.84
C GLN A 316 4.01 12.63 20.99
N GLU A 317 4.73 13.17 21.98
CA GLU A 317 5.14 12.45 23.18
C GLU A 317 3.93 11.97 23.99
N GLU A 318 3.04 12.90 24.36
CA GLU A 318 1.84 12.60 25.12
C GLU A 318 0.95 11.57 24.43
N LEU A 319 0.86 11.62 23.10
CA LEU A 319 0.10 10.63 22.32
C LEU A 319 0.72 9.24 22.46
N CYS A 320 2.04 9.11 22.29
CA CYS A 320 2.74 7.82 22.40
C CYS A 320 2.77 7.28 23.84
N GLU A 321 2.70 8.15 24.84
CA GLU A 321 2.61 7.75 26.26
C GLU A 321 1.21 7.29 26.68
N SER A 322 0.17 7.87 26.07
CA SER A 322 -1.22 7.66 26.50
C SER A 322 -2.01 6.67 25.66
N ASP A 323 -1.50 6.27 24.49
CA ASP A 323 -2.20 5.42 23.54
C ASP A 323 -1.27 4.33 22.97
N ASN A 324 -1.57 3.06 23.25
CA ASN A 324 -0.74 1.92 22.87
C ASN A 324 -0.70 1.65 21.35
N ASP A 325 -1.58 2.30 20.60
CA ASP A 325 -1.57 2.29 19.13
C ASP A 325 -0.43 3.16 18.55
N PHE A 326 0.27 3.91 19.40
CA PHE A 326 1.35 4.81 19.01
C PHE A 326 2.62 4.50 19.79
N THR A 327 3.78 4.58 19.13
CA THR A 327 5.07 4.37 19.77
C THR A 327 6.10 5.35 19.21
N LEU A 328 6.74 6.12 20.08
CA LEU A 328 7.83 7.01 19.69
C LEU A 328 9.10 6.21 19.42
N VAL A 329 9.61 6.26 18.19
CA VAL A 329 10.77 5.44 17.75
C VAL A 329 11.96 6.24 17.25
N GLY A 330 11.82 7.54 17.07
CA GLY A 330 12.90 8.42 16.66
C GLY A 330 12.51 9.88 16.80
N SER A 331 13.50 10.78 16.76
CA SER A 331 13.26 12.21 16.88
C SER A 331 14.30 13.01 16.08
N PHE A 332 13.84 14.09 15.46
CA PHE A 332 14.69 15.10 14.84
C PHE A 332 15.04 16.26 15.80
N GLU A 333 14.49 16.30 17.01
CA GLU A 333 14.62 17.43 17.94
C GLU A 333 16.07 17.82 18.23
N SER A 334 16.94 16.85 18.49
CA SER A 334 18.34 17.12 18.85
C SER A 334 19.23 17.62 17.69
N TYR A 335 18.71 17.71 16.47
CA TYR A 335 19.50 17.93 15.25
C TYR A 335 19.36 19.34 14.64
N ILE A 336 19.06 20.36 15.44
CA ILE A 336 18.94 21.74 14.94
C ILE A 336 20.18 22.25 14.22
N ALA A 337 21.38 21.83 14.66
CA ALA A 337 22.65 22.23 14.06
C ALA A 337 22.85 21.64 12.65
N ASP A 338 22.19 20.53 12.33
CA ASP A 338 22.31 19.81 11.07
C ASP A 338 21.18 20.12 10.08
N MET A 339 20.33 21.09 10.41
CA MET A 339 19.28 21.58 9.50
C MET A 339 19.88 22.35 8.32
N LYS A 340 19.46 21.99 7.11
CA LYS A 340 19.93 22.64 5.87
C LYS A 340 19.14 23.92 5.55
N ASP A 341 17.85 23.92 5.87
CA ASP A 341 16.92 25.02 5.65
C ASP A 341 16.04 25.26 6.90
N ARG A 342 14.85 25.84 6.73
CA ARG A 342 13.92 26.16 7.83
C ARG A 342 13.35 24.93 8.52
N TYR A 343 13.26 23.79 7.81
CA TYR A 343 12.43 22.65 8.21
C TYR A 343 13.13 21.30 8.00
N HIS A 344 14.12 21.22 7.11
CA HIS A 344 14.71 19.96 6.67
C HIS A 344 16.17 19.81 7.08
N TYR A 345 16.64 18.56 7.04
CA TYR A 345 17.94 18.14 7.53
C TYR A 345 18.86 17.72 6.39
N ASN A 346 20.17 17.66 6.69
CA ASN A 346 21.14 17.03 5.80
C ASN A 346 20.95 15.49 5.79
N GLN A 347 21.45 14.82 4.74
CA GLN A 347 21.28 13.36 4.60
C GLN A 347 21.84 12.57 5.79
N ALA A 348 22.96 13.02 6.35
CA ALA A 348 23.56 12.35 7.52
C ALA A 348 22.56 12.22 8.68
N THR A 349 21.76 13.26 8.95
CA THR A 349 20.73 13.23 10.00
C THR A 349 19.60 12.27 9.64
N TYR A 350 19.12 12.26 8.39
CA TYR A 350 18.12 11.27 7.97
C TYR A 350 18.63 9.84 8.17
N ASN A 351 19.91 9.58 7.85
CA ASN A 351 20.51 8.27 8.05
C ASN A 351 20.58 7.90 9.54
N THR A 352 20.99 8.85 10.41
CA THR A 352 21.08 8.62 11.86
C THR A 352 19.70 8.38 12.48
N VAL A 353 18.71 9.23 12.18
CA VAL A 353 17.33 9.06 12.69
C VAL A 353 16.73 7.77 12.14
N GLY A 354 16.90 7.48 10.85
CA GLY A 354 16.40 6.25 10.23
C GLY A 354 16.98 4.99 10.86
N LYS A 355 18.27 5.00 11.19
CA LYS A 355 18.89 3.92 11.96
C LYS A 355 18.21 3.71 13.32
N THR A 356 18.07 4.78 14.11
CA THR A 356 17.39 4.72 15.42
C THR A 356 15.94 4.23 15.32
N VAL A 357 15.21 4.68 14.30
CA VAL A 357 13.84 4.25 14.01
C VAL A 357 13.80 2.74 13.72
N GLY A 358 14.67 2.24 12.84
CA GLY A 358 14.76 0.81 12.53
C GLY A 358 15.11 -0.06 13.74
N GLU A 359 16.09 0.36 14.54
CA GLU A 359 16.48 -0.30 15.80
C GLU A 359 15.30 -0.38 16.79
N ASN A 360 14.59 0.73 16.99
CA ASN A 360 13.51 0.81 17.97
C ASN A 360 12.25 0.04 17.52
N ILE A 361 11.92 0.06 16.23
CA ILE A 361 10.83 -0.77 15.68
C ILE A 361 11.18 -2.25 15.84
N ALA A 362 12.41 -2.66 15.52
CA ALA A 362 12.86 -4.03 15.72
C ALA A 362 12.78 -4.45 17.19
N LYS A 363 13.20 -3.59 18.12
CA LYS A 363 13.11 -3.82 19.56
C LYS A 363 11.68 -3.90 20.08
N TYR A 364 10.73 -3.15 19.52
CA TYR A 364 9.33 -3.24 19.91
C TYR A 364 8.75 -4.64 19.64
N TYR A 365 9.21 -5.27 18.56
CA TYR A 365 8.68 -6.53 18.05
C TYR A 365 9.47 -7.79 18.44
N ASN A 366 10.60 -7.62 19.12
CA ASN A 366 11.46 -8.68 19.67
C ASN A 366 11.24 -8.79 21.17
#